data_AF-A0A7J0C7G3-F1
#
_entry.id   AF-A0A7J0C7G3-F1
#
_cell.length_a   1.000
_cell.length_b   1.000
_cell.length_c   1.000
_cell.angle_alpha   90.00
_cell.angle_beta   90.00
_cell.angle_gamma   90.00
#
_symmetry.space_group_name_H-M   'P 1'
#
loop_
_entity.id
_entity.type
_entity.pdbx_description
1 polymer ?
#
loop_
_entity_poly.entity_id
_entity_poly.type
_entity_poly.pdbx_seq_one_letter_code
_entity_poly.pdbx_strand_id
1 'polypeptide(L)'
;MPRLELLKNDENPQDFDLTLLAVTVEEAARRLSIGRTTMYGLIRDGAVQTVPFGRSRRVPVQALINYLNQHMQTSNNHAAA
;
A
#
# COMPACT_ATOMS: atom_id res chain seq x y z
N MET A 1 -4.60 35.14 -7.76
CA MET A 1 -3.64 34.12 -7.32
C MET A 1 -4.11 33.56 -5.99
N PRO A 2 -4.92 32.49 -5.93
CA PRO A 2 -5.24 31.84 -4.67
C PRO A 2 -3.98 31.17 -4.11
N ARG A 3 -3.68 31.47 -2.85
CA ARG A 3 -2.57 30.96 -2.07
C ARG A 3 -2.77 29.45 -1.93
N LEU A 4 -1.81 28.64 -2.39
CA LEU A 4 -1.84 27.19 -2.16
C LEU A 4 -1.90 26.96 -0.65
N GLU A 5 -3.08 26.56 -0.18
CA GLU A 5 -3.29 26.02 1.15
C GLU A 5 -2.53 24.70 1.17
N LEU A 6 -1.33 24.74 1.74
CA LEU A 6 -0.55 23.58 2.08
C LEU A 6 -1.50 22.61 2.80
N LEU A 7 -1.71 21.44 2.20
CA LEU A 7 -2.38 20.29 2.81
C LEU A 7 -1.80 20.09 4.21
N LYS A 8 -2.51 20.65 5.20
CA LYS A 8 -2.40 20.22 6.59
C LYS A 8 -3.08 18.87 6.61
N ASN A 9 -2.30 17.81 6.38
CA ASN A 9 -2.70 16.42 6.59
C ASN A 9 -2.72 16.11 8.09
N ASP A 10 -3.34 16.99 8.87
CA ASP A 10 -3.58 16.81 10.30
C ASP A 10 -5.09 16.65 10.49
N GLU A 11 -5.49 15.57 11.15
CA GLU A 11 -6.86 15.22 11.60
C GLU A 11 -7.77 14.38 10.69
N ASN A 12 -7.24 13.53 9.81
CA ASN A 12 -8.00 12.33 9.38
C ASN A 12 -7.10 11.09 9.31
N PRO A 13 -7.26 10.10 10.21
CA PRO A 13 -6.48 8.85 10.17
C PRO A 13 -6.82 7.95 8.96
N GLN A 14 -7.60 8.46 8.01
CA GLN A 14 -7.95 7.85 6.73
C GLN A 14 -7.49 8.70 5.53
N ASP A 15 -6.72 9.77 5.73
CA ASP A 15 -6.11 10.54 4.63
C ASP A 15 -4.82 9.85 4.19
N PHE A 16 -4.97 8.94 3.23
CA PHE A 16 -3.85 8.22 2.63
C PHE A 16 -3.15 9.17 1.65
N ASP A 17 -2.09 9.85 2.08
CA ASP A 17 -1.31 10.69 1.17
C ASP A 17 -0.69 9.82 0.06
N LEU A 18 -1.25 9.97 -1.15
CA LEU A 18 -0.92 9.21 -2.35
C LEU A 18 0.46 9.61 -2.92
N THR A 19 1.01 10.74 -2.46
CA THR A 19 2.33 11.23 -2.87
C THR A 19 3.46 10.47 -2.15
N LEU A 20 3.16 9.77 -1.05
CA LEU A 20 4.14 9.01 -0.30
C LEU A 20 4.64 7.81 -1.10
N LEU A 21 5.94 7.78 -1.42
CA LEU A 21 6.56 6.69 -2.16
C LEU A 21 6.66 5.38 -1.37
N ALA A 22 6.70 5.45 -0.03
CA ALA A 22 6.78 4.29 0.84
C ALA A 22 6.07 4.49 2.17
N VAL A 23 5.27 3.49 2.56
CA VAL A 23 4.42 3.49 3.75
C VAL A 23 4.79 2.41 4.75
N THR A 24 4.25 2.45 5.96
CA THR A 24 4.44 1.37 6.93
C THR A 24 3.61 0.14 6.54
N VAL A 25 3.89 -0.99 7.16
CA VAL A 25 3.13 -2.23 6.94
C VAL A 25 1.65 -2.07 7.34
N GLU A 26 1.39 -1.37 8.45
CA GLU A 26 0.02 -1.14 8.91
C GLU A 26 -0.76 -0.23 7.96
N GLU A 27 -0.08 0.78 7.43
CA GLU A 27 -0.66 1.70 6.46
C GLU A 27 -0.93 1.01 5.12
N ALA A 28 -0.02 0.16 4.66
CA ALA A 28 -0.23 -0.68 3.49
C ALA A 28 -1.43 -1.63 3.66
N ALA A 29 -1.59 -2.24 4.84
CA ALA A 29 -2.73 -3.09 5.15
C ALA A 29 -4.05 -2.31 5.07
N ARG A 30 -4.07 -1.09 5.62
CA ARG A 30 -5.23 -0.18 5.52
C ARG A 30 -5.54 0.21 4.08
N ARG A 31 -4.54 0.54 3.27
CA ARG A 31 -4.71 0.90 1.84
C ARG A 31 -5.31 -0.22 1.00
N LEU A 32 -5.00 -1.47 1.33
CA LEU A 32 -5.58 -2.66 0.68
C LEU A 32 -6.87 -3.14 1.36
N SER A 33 -7.33 -2.47 2.43
CA SER A 33 -8.45 -2.91 3.27
C SER A 33 -8.32 -4.36 3.78
N ILE A 34 -7.08 -4.78 4.11
CA ILE A 34 -6.79 -6.11 4.65
C ILE A 34 -6.34 -6.05 6.11
N GLY A 35 -6.51 -7.17 6.83
CA GLY A 35 -6.01 -7.30 8.19
C GLY A 35 -4.47 -7.23 8.24
N ARG A 36 -3.93 -6.66 9.33
CA ARG A 36 -2.47 -6.58 9.57
C ARG A 36 -1.80 -7.94 9.46
N THR A 37 -2.43 -8.99 9.97
CA THR A 37 -1.93 -10.37 9.90
C THR A 37 -1.77 -10.85 8.45
N THR A 38 -2.75 -10.56 7.59
CA THR A 38 -2.69 -10.89 6.16
C THR A 38 -1.52 -10.17 5.51
N MET A 39 -1.34 -8.87 5.81
CA MET A 39 -0.24 -8.08 5.26
C MET A 39 1.14 -8.62 5.70
N TYR A 40 1.31 -8.97 6.97
CA TYR A 40 2.54 -9.63 7.45
C TYR A 40 2.76 -11.00 6.78
N GLY A 41 1.69 -11.74 6.50
CA GLY A 41 1.71 -12.96 5.71
C GLY A 41 2.24 -12.72 4.30
N LEU A 42 1.73 -11.72 3.59
CA LEU A 42 2.17 -11.35 2.24
C LEU A 42 3.64 -10.92 2.17
N ILE A 43 4.11 -10.22 3.19
CA ILE A 43 5.53 -9.85 3.31
C ILE A 43 6.40 -11.09 3.56
N ARG A 44 5.92 -12.02 4.40
CA ARG A 44 6.62 -13.27 4.71
C ARG A 44 6.67 -14.20 3.48
N ASP A 45 5.60 -14.23 2.70
CA ASP A 45 5.49 -14.99 1.46
C ASP A 45 6.35 -14.40 0.31
N GLY A 46 6.75 -13.14 0.45
CA GLY A 46 7.49 -12.40 -0.59
C GLY A 46 6.61 -11.81 -1.69
N ALA A 47 5.28 -11.97 -1.57
CA ALA A 47 4.30 -11.39 -2.49
C ALA A 47 4.31 -9.85 -2.50
N VAL A 48 4.64 -9.23 -1.36
CA VAL A 48 4.82 -7.77 -1.26
C VAL A 48 6.26 -7.43 -0.92
N GLN A 49 6.94 -6.76 -1.86
CA GLN A 49 8.31 -6.28 -1.64
C GLN A 49 8.34 -5.22 -0.54
N THR A 50 9.31 -5.32 0.35
CA THR A 50 9.54 -4.34 1.43
C THR A 50 10.96 -3.82 1.36
N VAL A 51 11.13 -2.53 1.59
CA VAL A 51 12.43 -1.87 1.63
C VAL A 51 12.77 -1.60 3.10
N PRO A 52 13.91 -2.08 3.61
CA PRO A 52 14.36 -1.74 4.95
C PRO A 52 14.77 -0.26 4.99
N PHE A 53 14.13 0.50 5.88
CA PHE A 53 14.51 1.85 6.26
C PHE A 53 15.05 1.80 7.69
N GLY A 54 16.35 1.55 7.82
CA GLY A 54 17.02 1.38 9.12
C GLY A 54 16.46 0.19 9.90
N ARG A 55 15.84 0.46 11.06
CA ARG A 55 15.23 -0.57 11.92
C ARG A 55 13.78 -0.91 11.56
N SER A 56 13.17 -0.14 10.66
CA SER A 56 11.77 -0.30 10.25
C SER A 56 11.68 -0.76 8.80
N ARG A 57 10.69 -1.58 8.47
CA ARG A 57 10.39 -1.96 7.08
C ARG A 57 9.33 -1.01 6.54
N ARG A 58 9.58 -0.46 5.34
CA ARG A 58 8.56 0.28 4.58
C ARG A 58 8.16 -0.48 3.33
N VAL A 59 6.89 -0.38 2.99
CA VAL A 59 6.29 -0.96 1.81
C VAL A 59 6.21 0.15 0.76
N PRO A 60 6.95 0.08 -0.35
CA PRO A 60 6.80 1.03 -1.43
C PRO A 60 5.41 0.90 -2.06
N VAL A 61 4.82 2.02 -2.47
CA VAL A 61 3.49 2.01 -3.12
C VAL A 61 3.52 1.22 -4.43
N GLN A 62 4.66 1.26 -5.13
CA GLN A 62 4.89 0.43 -6.32
C GLN A 62 4.73 -1.08 -6.04
N ALA A 63 5.10 -1.57 -4.86
CA ALA A 63 4.90 -2.98 -4.52
C ALA A 63 3.43 -3.32 -4.31
N LEU A 64 2.63 -2.40 -3.74
CA LEU A 64 1.19 -2.57 -3.60
C LEU A 64 0.49 -2.59 -4.96
N ILE A 65 0.87 -1.67 -5.85
CA ILE A 65 0.35 -1.60 -7.21
C ILE A 65 0.70 -2.89 -7.97
N ASN A 66 1.95 -3.36 -7.89
CA ASN A 66 2.37 -4.58 -8.56
C ASN A 66 1.59 -5.81 -8.04
N TYR A 67 1.42 -5.92 -6.73
CA TYR A 67 0.61 -6.97 -6.12
C TYR A 67 -0.84 -6.96 -6.63
N LEU A 68 -1.48 -5.79 -6.69
CA LEU A 68 -2.83 -5.67 -7.25
C LEU A 68 -2.88 -6.03 -8.74
N ASN A 69 -1.90 -5.61 -9.54
CA ASN A 69 -1.83 -5.96 -10.97
C ASN A 69 -1.73 -7.48 -11.18
N GLN A 70 -0.90 -8.17 -10.37
CA GLN A 70 -0.78 -9.63 -10.42
C GLN A 70 -2.10 -10.33 -10.06
N HIS A 71 -2.82 -9.83 -9.04
CA HIS A 71 -4.08 -10.45 -8.60
C HIS A 71 -5.30 -10.07 -9.45
N MET A 72 -5.34 -8.89 -10.06
CA MET A 72 -6.39 -8.50 -11.00
C MET A 72 -6.39 -9.38 -12.26
N GLN A 73 -5.21 -9.80 -12.73
CA GLN A 73 -5.07 -10.69 -13.89
C GLN A 73 -5.65 -12.09 -13.63
N THR A 74 -5.46 -12.62 -12.42
CA THR A 74 -6.00 -13.93 -12.01
C THR A 74 -7.52 -13.94 -12.01
N SER A 75 -8.15 -12.85 -11.53
CA SER A 75 -9.62 -12.72 -11.52
C SER A 75 -10.22 -12.63 -12.93
N ASN A 76 -9.54 -11.95 -13.85
CA ASN A 76 -9.98 -11.83 -15.24
C ASN A 76 -9.88 -13.15 -16.02
N ASN A 77 -8.90 -14.01 -15.69
CA ASN A 77 -8.76 -15.32 -16.33
C ASN A 77 -9.85 -16.32 -15.91
N HIS A 78 -10.48 -16.16 -14.75
CA HIS A 78 -11.57 -17.03 -14.29
C HIS A 78 -12.95 -16.68 -14.85
N ALA A 79 -13.10 -15.53 -15.52
CA ALA A 79 -14.35 -15.11 -16.18
C ALA A 79 -14.41 -15.48 -17.68
N ALA A 80 -13.35 -16.08 -18.22
CA ALA A 80 -13.21 -16.40 -19.64
C ALA A 80 -13.18 -17.92 -19.95
N ALA A 81 -13.60 -18.77 -19.02
CA ALA A 81 -13.65 -20.23 -19.16
C ALA A 81 -15.09 -20.76 -19.16
#